data_AF-A0A2V9FLF4-F1
#
_entry.id   AF-A0A2V9FLF4-F1
#
_cell.length_a   1.000
_cell.length_b   1.000
_cell.length_c   1.000
_cell.angle_alpha   90.00
_cell.angle_beta   90.00
_cell.angle_gamma   90.00
#
_symmetry.space_group_name_H-M   'P 1'
#
loop_
_entity.id
_entity.type
_entity.pdbx_description
1 polymer ?
#
loop_
_entity_poly.entity_id
_entity_poly.type
_entity_poly.pdbx_seq_one_letter_code
_entity_poly.pdbx_strand_id
1 'polypeptide(L)'
;MVTGSEAIVTWFVEFTRSNSHFRGMPQVFEFKQIEEVAPMKQIRIFLQLAALIFAIAAFGQGTKSAAAASVPRAQQSQPPPTVASTVDRQISIIEKQIVEAAEAMPEDKFNFSPESLNIPGADYRGVRTFALQVKHVAASNYFLWSGLTGDKLPEDFKGGNGPEDLRAKADIVKFLKDSFALDHKAAATLTTQNMLQTAEHSKSPRLYLATFAVAHAFNHYGQMVEYLRMNGIVPPASRAKSD
;
A
#
# COMPACT_ATOMS: atom_id res chain seq x y z
N MET A 1 21.24 4.73 -19.46
CA MET A 1 20.43 3.99 -18.49
C MET A 1 19.94 4.99 -17.48
N VAL A 2 18.65 5.31 -17.52
CA VAL A 2 18.00 6.25 -16.61
C VAL A 2 17.53 5.46 -15.39
N THR A 3 17.93 5.86 -14.20
CA THR A 3 17.55 5.18 -12.94
C THR A 3 16.08 5.42 -12.62
N GLY A 4 15.41 4.42 -12.04
CA GLY A 4 13.94 4.37 -11.88
C GLY A 4 13.27 5.53 -11.11
N SER A 5 14.02 6.39 -10.42
CA SER A 5 13.50 7.61 -9.79
C SER A 5 13.17 8.72 -10.79
N GLU A 6 13.93 8.85 -11.88
CA GLU A 6 13.70 9.88 -12.91
C GLU A 6 12.46 9.56 -13.76
N ALA A 7 12.12 8.28 -13.91
CA ALA A 7 10.94 7.85 -14.66
C ALA A 7 9.61 8.23 -13.97
N ILE A 8 9.56 8.21 -12.64
CA ILE A 8 8.36 8.55 -11.86
C ILE A 8 8.09 10.06 -11.90
N VAL A 9 9.16 10.86 -11.80
CA VAL A 9 9.07 12.33 -11.89
C VAL A 9 8.68 12.75 -13.30
N THR A 10 9.23 12.11 -14.33
CA THR A 10 8.89 12.39 -15.73
C THR A 10 7.42 12.03 -16.03
N TRP A 11 6.93 10.90 -15.52
CA TRP A 11 5.52 10.51 -15.66
C TRP A 11 4.56 11.50 -14.97
N PHE A 12 4.90 12.00 -13.78
CA PHE A 12 4.08 12.97 -13.06
C PHE A 12 4.04 14.35 -13.77
N VAL A 13 5.15 14.77 -14.38
CA VAL A 13 5.25 16.01 -15.16
C VAL A 13 4.51 15.91 -16.51
N GLU A 14 4.52 14.75 -17.15
CA GLU A 14 3.75 14.52 -18.39
C GLU A 14 2.24 14.39 -18.13
N PHE A 15 1.85 13.75 -17.01
CA PHE A 15 0.45 13.64 -16.58
C PHE A 15 -0.17 15.02 -16.29
N THR A 16 0.59 15.94 -15.71
CA THR A 16 0.14 17.32 -15.46
C THR A 16 0.08 18.18 -16.72
N ARG A 17 0.96 17.94 -17.72
CA ARG A 17 0.91 18.62 -19.03
C ARG A 17 -0.25 18.17 -19.92
N SER A 18 -0.68 16.92 -19.81
CA SER A 18 -1.76 16.33 -20.62
C SER A 18 -3.17 16.74 -20.17
N ASN A 19 -3.33 17.32 -18.98
CA ASN A 19 -4.63 17.56 -18.38
C ASN A 19 -4.99 19.06 -18.43
N SER A 20 -6.03 19.41 -19.18
CA SER A 20 -6.40 20.79 -19.53
C SER A 20 -6.79 21.68 -18.34
N HIS A 21 -6.96 21.09 -17.15
CA HIS A 21 -7.32 21.79 -15.90
C HIS A 21 -6.16 22.50 -15.19
N PHE A 22 -4.90 22.32 -15.61
CA PHE A 22 -3.72 22.87 -14.93
C PHE A 22 -2.92 23.90 -15.74
N ARG A 23 -3.50 24.44 -16.82
CA ARG A 23 -2.88 25.52 -17.60
C ARG A 23 -2.93 26.83 -16.80
N GLY A 24 -1.81 27.22 -16.17
CA GLY A 24 -1.65 28.59 -15.65
C GLY A 24 -0.85 28.77 -14.35
N MET A 25 -0.31 27.71 -13.74
CA MET A 25 0.52 27.90 -12.53
C MET A 25 1.95 28.36 -12.90
N PRO A 26 2.47 29.45 -12.29
CA PRO A 26 3.82 29.92 -12.54
C PRO A 26 4.85 28.90 -12.03
N GLN A 27 5.81 28.57 -12.89
CA GLN A 27 6.96 27.71 -12.59
C GLN A 27 7.92 28.47 -11.68
N VAL A 28 7.90 28.20 -10.38
CA VAL A 28 8.92 28.72 -9.44
C VAL A 28 9.58 27.54 -8.74
N PHE A 29 10.47 26.84 -9.46
CA PHE A 29 11.49 25.98 -8.86
C PHE A 29 12.74 26.02 -9.73
N GLU A 30 13.68 26.89 -9.37
CA GLU A 30 15.04 26.87 -9.89
C GLU A 30 15.85 25.87 -9.04
N PHE A 31 16.12 24.69 -9.60
CA PHE A 31 16.94 23.67 -8.93
C PHE A 31 18.42 23.96 -9.19
N LYS A 32 19.13 24.40 -8.15
CA LYS A 32 20.58 24.50 -8.14
C LYS A 32 21.17 23.09 -7.97
N GLN A 33 21.99 22.65 -8.93
CA GLN A 33 22.74 21.38 -8.85
C GLN A 33 23.54 21.33 -7.54
N ILE A 34 23.32 20.28 -6.76
CA ILE A 34 24.19 19.91 -5.64
C ILE A 34 25.27 19.02 -6.24
N GLU A 35 26.50 19.53 -6.36
CA GLU A 35 27.67 18.70 -6.68
C GLU A 35 27.95 17.75 -5.53
N GLU A 36 27.96 16.45 -5.84
CA GLU A 36 28.34 15.37 -4.95
C GLU A 36 29.87 15.37 -4.78
N VAL A 37 30.37 15.68 -3.58
CA VAL A 37 31.80 15.54 -3.25
C VAL A 37 31.95 14.63 -2.04
N ALA A 38 32.05 13.33 -2.28
CA ALA A 38 32.58 12.39 -1.30
C ALA A 38 34.11 12.25 -1.51
N PRO A 39 34.96 12.58 -0.51
CA PRO A 39 36.41 12.51 -0.68
C PRO A 39 36.93 11.07 -0.64
N MET A 40 37.52 10.63 -1.77
CA MET A 40 38.24 9.36 -2.00
C MET A 40 39.50 9.18 -1.13
N LYS A 41 39.37 9.20 0.20
CA LYS A 41 40.50 8.98 1.11
C LYS A 41 40.25 7.95 2.21
N GLN A 42 39.01 7.49 2.40
CA GLN A 42 38.67 6.49 3.43
C GLN A 42 38.62 5.02 2.93
N ILE A 43 38.65 4.79 1.60
CA ILE A 43 38.59 3.43 1.02
C ILE A 43 39.93 2.67 1.15
N ARG A 44 41.05 3.36 1.37
CA ARG A 44 42.39 2.74 1.46
C ARG A 44 42.75 2.15 2.83
N ILE A 45 42.00 2.47 3.89
CA ILE A 45 42.31 2.02 5.26
C ILE A 45 41.66 0.66 5.57
N PHE A 46 40.53 0.34 4.94
CA PHE A 46 39.84 -0.95 5.15
C PHE A 46 40.48 -2.15 4.42
N LEU A 47 41.33 -1.91 3.42
CA LEU A 47 42.00 -2.98 2.66
C LEU A 47 43.27 -3.53 3.33
N GLN A 48 43.80 -2.88 4.38
CA GLN A 48 45.03 -3.34 5.05
C GLN A 48 44.79 -4.13 6.35
N LEU A 49 43.56 -4.19 6.86
CA LEU A 49 43.20 -4.99 8.05
C LEU A 49 42.69 -6.41 7.73
N ALA A 50 42.42 -6.73 6.45
CA ALA A 50 41.95 -8.05 6.03
C ALA A 50 43.09 -9.08 5.79
N ALA A 51 44.36 -8.66 5.82
CA ALA A 51 45.50 -9.52 5.48
C ALA A 51 46.24 -10.13 6.70
N LEU A 52 45.72 -9.99 7.92
CA LEU A 52 46.40 -10.43 9.16
C LEU A 52 45.63 -11.46 10.00
N ILE A 53 44.68 -12.20 9.41
CA ILE A 53 43.91 -13.27 10.09
C ILE A 53 44.11 -14.65 9.41
N PHE A 54 45.19 -14.85 8.65
CA PHE A 54 45.47 -16.12 7.95
C PHE A 54 46.68 -16.91 8.49
N ALA A 55 47.05 -16.68 9.75
CA ALA A 55 48.06 -17.49 10.43
C ALA A 55 47.70 -17.62 11.91
N ILE A 56 46.85 -18.59 12.25
CA ILE A 56 46.85 -19.45 13.47
C ILE A 56 45.57 -20.29 13.37
N ALA A 57 45.67 -21.48 12.79
CA ALA A 57 44.71 -22.57 12.98
C ALA A 57 45.34 -23.88 12.47
N ALA A 58 46.52 -24.21 13.00
CA ALA A 58 47.04 -25.57 12.97
C ALA A 58 47.09 -26.07 14.42
N PHE A 59 46.65 -27.30 14.62
CA PHE A 59 46.46 -28.06 15.88
C PHE A 59 45.07 -28.02 16.52
N GLY A 60 44.31 -29.08 16.22
CA GLY A 60 43.10 -29.50 16.92
C GLY A 60 42.58 -30.81 16.33
N GLN A 61 43.12 -31.93 16.80
CA GLN A 61 42.66 -33.27 16.42
C GLN A 61 41.27 -33.57 17.00
N GLY A 62 40.41 -34.15 16.16
CA GLY A 62 39.55 -35.28 16.53
C GLY A 62 38.23 -35.01 17.26
N THR A 63 37.14 -34.95 16.51
CA THR A 63 35.95 -35.81 16.74
C THR A 63 35.26 -36.07 15.39
N LYS A 64 35.03 -37.35 15.05
CA LYS A 64 34.19 -37.73 13.90
C LYS A 64 32.74 -37.47 14.27
N SER A 65 32.17 -36.36 13.79
CA SER A 65 30.72 -36.18 13.76
C SER A 65 30.18 -36.72 12.44
N ALA A 66 29.26 -37.68 12.51
CA ALA A 66 28.58 -38.22 11.35
C ALA A 66 27.74 -37.11 10.70
N ALA A 67 28.08 -36.74 9.48
CA ALA A 67 27.29 -35.83 8.67
C ALA A 67 25.92 -36.47 8.41
N ALA A 68 24.88 -35.96 9.05
CA ALA A 68 23.52 -36.22 8.62
C ALA A 68 23.37 -35.63 7.21
N ALA A 69 23.16 -36.49 6.22
CA ALA A 69 22.86 -36.08 4.86
C ALA A 69 21.59 -35.22 4.88
N SER A 70 21.72 -33.93 4.61
CA SER A 70 20.59 -33.06 4.33
C SER A 70 19.98 -33.50 3.01
N VAL A 71 18.83 -34.18 3.08
CA VAL A 71 17.99 -34.42 1.91
C VAL A 71 17.65 -33.05 1.32
N PRO A 72 17.92 -32.77 0.03
CA PRO A 72 17.50 -31.53 -0.59
C PRO A 72 15.98 -31.47 -0.50
N ARG A 73 15.44 -30.55 0.29
CA ARG A 73 14.00 -30.29 0.28
C ARG A 73 13.70 -29.74 -1.10
N ALA A 74 13.03 -30.53 -1.93
CA ALA A 74 12.55 -30.10 -3.23
C ALA A 74 11.77 -28.80 -3.02
N GLN A 75 12.34 -27.70 -3.50
CA GLN A 75 11.70 -26.39 -3.46
C GLN A 75 10.49 -26.52 -4.38
N GLN A 76 9.29 -26.68 -3.81
CA GLN A 76 8.06 -26.74 -4.59
C GLN A 76 7.96 -25.46 -5.41
N SER A 77 8.15 -25.60 -6.72
CA SER A 77 8.00 -24.52 -7.69
C SER A 77 6.59 -23.96 -7.55
N GLN A 78 6.49 -22.71 -7.11
CA GLN A 78 5.20 -22.03 -7.06
C GLN A 78 4.65 -21.93 -8.49
N PRO A 79 3.34 -22.11 -8.70
CA PRO A 79 2.75 -21.93 -10.02
C PRO A 79 3.01 -20.50 -10.53
N PRO A 80 3.10 -20.30 -11.85
CA PRO A 80 3.31 -18.98 -12.42
C PRO A 80 2.17 -18.03 -12.01
N PRO A 81 2.46 -16.73 -11.75
CA PRO A 81 1.43 -15.76 -11.41
C PRO A 81 0.35 -15.66 -12.49
N THR A 82 -0.91 -15.54 -12.05
CA THR A 82 -2.07 -15.23 -12.90
C THR A 82 -2.46 -13.77 -12.76
N VAL A 83 -3.37 -13.28 -13.61
CA VAL A 83 -3.97 -11.95 -13.45
C VAL A 83 -4.66 -11.85 -12.08
N ALA A 84 -5.47 -12.86 -11.74
CA ALA A 84 -6.14 -12.94 -10.45
C ALA A 84 -5.14 -12.89 -9.29
N SER A 85 -4.12 -13.76 -9.26
CA SER A 85 -3.17 -13.79 -8.13
C SER A 85 -2.33 -12.51 -8.02
N THR A 86 -2.12 -11.80 -9.13
CA THR A 86 -1.37 -10.54 -9.14
C THR A 86 -2.18 -9.41 -8.52
N VAL A 87 -3.47 -9.31 -8.86
CA VAL A 87 -4.40 -8.35 -8.24
C VAL A 87 -4.64 -8.71 -6.78
N ASP A 88 -4.90 -9.99 -6.49
CA ASP A 88 -5.15 -10.51 -5.15
C ASP A 88 -4.01 -10.20 -4.18
N ARG A 89 -2.76 -10.33 -4.64
CA ARG A 89 -1.60 -9.90 -3.85
C ARG A 89 -1.63 -8.42 -3.48
N GLN A 90 -2.09 -7.55 -4.37
CA GLN A 90 -2.23 -6.12 -4.04
C GLN A 90 -3.35 -5.91 -3.02
N ILE A 91 -4.47 -6.62 -3.17
CA ILE A 91 -5.58 -6.61 -2.20
C ILE A 91 -5.07 -7.02 -0.81
N SER A 92 -4.37 -8.14 -0.69
CA SER A 92 -3.84 -8.59 0.61
C SER A 92 -2.88 -7.59 1.26
N ILE A 93 -2.08 -6.87 0.46
CA ILE A 93 -1.18 -5.83 0.98
C ILE A 93 -2.00 -4.67 1.56
N ILE A 94 -2.96 -4.14 0.79
CA ILE A 94 -3.71 -2.96 1.20
C ILE A 94 -4.76 -3.28 2.28
N GLU A 95 -5.38 -4.46 2.25
CA GLU A 95 -6.25 -4.98 3.30
C GLU A 95 -5.51 -4.96 4.63
N LYS A 96 -4.35 -5.63 4.68
CA LYS A 96 -3.54 -5.68 5.90
C LYS A 96 -3.24 -4.28 6.42
N GLN A 97 -2.78 -3.38 5.54
CA GLN A 97 -2.39 -2.01 5.92
C GLN A 97 -3.58 -1.19 6.45
N ILE A 98 -4.73 -1.23 5.78
CA ILE A 98 -5.91 -0.46 6.19
C ILE A 98 -6.54 -1.05 7.45
N VAL A 99 -6.67 -2.37 7.54
CA VAL A 99 -7.24 -3.04 8.71
C VAL A 99 -6.37 -2.76 9.95
N GLU A 100 -5.05 -2.95 9.85
CA GLU A 100 -4.15 -2.65 10.97
C GLU A 100 -4.19 -1.16 11.36
N ALA A 101 -4.26 -0.26 10.38
CA ALA A 101 -4.40 1.18 10.65
C ALA A 101 -5.73 1.51 11.35
N ALA A 102 -6.84 0.91 10.91
CA ALA A 102 -8.14 1.09 11.53
C ALA A 102 -8.18 0.56 12.97
N GLU A 103 -7.57 -0.60 13.21
CA GLU A 103 -7.48 -1.21 14.54
C GLU A 103 -6.57 -0.42 15.48
N ALA A 104 -5.50 0.19 14.96
CA ALA A 104 -4.54 0.97 15.74
C ALA A 104 -5.09 2.31 16.27
N MET A 105 -6.13 2.89 15.65
CA MET A 105 -6.76 4.13 16.14
C MET A 105 -7.62 3.84 17.39
N PRO A 106 -7.39 4.50 18.54
CA PRO A 106 -8.23 4.36 19.72
C PRO A 106 -9.71 4.70 19.46
N GLU A 107 -10.62 4.09 20.22
CA GLU A 107 -12.07 4.26 20.02
C GLU A 107 -12.53 5.71 20.22
N ASP A 108 -12.01 6.38 21.26
CA ASP A 108 -12.27 7.79 21.57
C ASP A 108 -11.76 8.75 20.47
N LYS A 109 -10.82 8.29 19.64
CA LYS A 109 -10.24 9.04 18.52
C LYS A 109 -10.76 8.58 17.16
N PHE A 110 -11.64 7.57 17.12
CA PHE A 110 -12.09 6.99 15.86
C PHE A 110 -12.90 7.99 15.03
N ASN A 111 -13.52 8.99 15.65
CA ASN A 111 -14.21 10.08 14.94
C ASN A 111 -13.35 11.36 14.77
N PHE A 112 -12.03 11.28 14.95
CA PHE A 112 -11.11 12.40 14.72
C PHE A 112 -11.19 12.91 13.28
N SER A 113 -11.15 14.23 13.11
CA SER A 113 -10.88 14.91 11.83
C SER A 113 -9.78 15.95 12.04
N PRO A 114 -8.88 16.19 11.05
CA PRO A 114 -7.91 17.28 11.08
C PRO A 114 -8.54 18.66 11.32
N GLU A 115 -9.83 18.82 11.04
CA GLU A 115 -10.60 20.03 11.38
C GLU A 115 -10.49 20.38 12.86
N SER A 116 -10.45 19.38 13.75
CA SER A 116 -10.32 19.58 15.21
C SER A 116 -8.98 20.17 15.65
N LEU A 117 -7.95 20.14 14.79
CA LEU A 117 -6.62 20.66 15.13
C LEU A 117 -6.53 22.18 15.05
N ASN A 118 -7.47 22.86 14.38
CA ASN A 118 -7.51 24.32 14.24
C ASN A 118 -6.16 24.93 13.76
N ILE A 119 -5.50 24.27 12.80
CA ILE A 119 -4.19 24.70 12.30
C ILE A 119 -4.32 26.06 11.59
N PRO A 120 -3.58 27.10 12.01
CA PRO A 120 -3.63 28.41 11.36
C PRO A 120 -3.31 28.34 9.87
N GLY A 121 -4.19 28.91 9.04
CA GLY A 121 -4.02 28.95 7.59
C GLY A 121 -4.42 27.66 6.85
N ALA A 122 -4.84 26.61 7.55
CA ALA A 122 -5.39 25.40 6.93
C ALA A 122 -6.91 25.49 6.74
N ASP A 123 -7.44 24.89 5.67
CA ASP A 123 -8.88 24.72 5.47
C ASP A 123 -9.24 23.22 5.47
N TYR A 124 -9.41 22.68 6.68
CA TYR A 124 -9.84 21.28 6.88
C TYR A 124 -11.35 21.14 7.09
N ARG A 125 -12.13 22.21 6.88
CA ARG A 125 -13.58 22.17 7.08
C ARG A 125 -14.23 21.11 6.20
N GLY A 126 -15.03 20.24 6.80
CA GLY A 126 -15.76 19.19 6.09
C GLY A 126 -14.90 18.01 5.63
N VAL A 127 -13.62 17.96 6.02
CA VAL A 127 -12.78 16.79 5.80
C VAL A 127 -13.32 15.62 6.63
N ARG A 128 -13.43 14.44 5.99
CA ARG A 128 -13.98 13.22 6.61
C ARG A 128 -13.27 12.90 7.93
N THR A 129 -14.02 12.38 8.88
CA THR A 129 -13.44 11.79 10.09
C THR A 129 -12.74 10.46 9.76
N PHE A 130 -11.89 9.98 10.66
CA PHE A 130 -11.22 8.67 10.49
C PHE A 130 -12.24 7.53 10.31
N ALA A 131 -13.30 7.50 11.12
CA ALA A 131 -14.40 6.55 10.99
C ALA A 131 -15.06 6.63 9.60
N LEU A 132 -15.30 7.83 9.08
CA LEU A 132 -15.85 8.02 7.74
C LEU A 132 -14.87 7.58 6.65
N GLN A 133 -13.56 7.74 6.82
CA GLN A 133 -12.56 7.21 5.89
C GLN A 133 -12.62 5.68 5.83
N VAL A 134 -12.68 5.00 6.98
CA VAL A 134 -12.77 3.54 7.04
C VAL A 134 -14.07 3.05 6.39
N LYS A 135 -15.21 3.67 6.72
CA LYS A 135 -16.49 3.35 6.07
C LYS A 135 -16.48 3.63 4.57
N HIS A 136 -15.79 4.69 4.15
CA HIS A 136 -15.69 5.06 2.74
C HIS A 136 -14.92 4.02 1.93
N VAL A 137 -13.83 3.50 2.46
CA VAL A 137 -13.10 2.39 1.82
C VAL A 137 -14.03 1.18 1.69
N ALA A 138 -14.68 0.77 2.77
CA ALA A 138 -15.56 -0.39 2.76
C ALA A 138 -16.73 -0.24 1.77
N ALA A 139 -17.41 0.91 1.77
CA ALA A 139 -18.49 1.21 0.84
C ALA A 139 -17.99 1.23 -0.62
N SER A 140 -16.81 1.82 -0.86
CA SER A 140 -16.22 1.87 -2.20
C SER A 140 -15.83 0.48 -2.70
N ASN A 141 -15.35 -0.40 -1.83
CA ASN A 141 -15.07 -1.79 -2.17
C ASN A 141 -16.35 -2.51 -2.64
N TYR A 142 -17.44 -2.43 -1.87
CA TYR A 142 -18.74 -2.98 -2.29
C TYR A 142 -19.17 -2.43 -3.65
N PHE A 143 -19.05 -1.12 -3.86
CA PHE A 143 -19.44 -0.48 -5.11
C PHE A 143 -18.60 -0.91 -6.32
N LEU A 144 -17.27 -0.93 -6.19
CA LEU A 144 -16.36 -1.17 -7.31
C LEU A 144 -16.24 -2.66 -7.65
N TRP A 145 -16.16 -3.53 -6.65
CA TRP A 145 -15.94 -4.96 -6.85
C TRP A 145 -17.21 -5.73 -7.19
N SER A 146 -18.39 -5.28 -6.75
CA SER A 146 -19.68 -5.86 -7.18
C SER A 146 -19.89 -5.76 -8.69
N GLY A 147 -19.28 -4.79 -9.36
CA GLY A 147 -19.29 -4.71 -10.83
C GLY A 147 -18.72 -5.95 -11.52
N LEU A 148 -17.83 -6.70 -10.84
CA LEU A 148 -17.23 -7.94 -11.36
C LEU A 148 -18.05 -9.20 -11.05
N THR A 149 -18.79 -9.19 -9.93
CA THR A 149 -19.45 -10.40 -9.40
C THR A 149 -20.97 -10.37 -9.47
N GLY A 150 -21.57 -9.19 -9.59
CA GLY A 150 -23.02 -9.01 -9.51
C GLY A 150 -23.58 -9.11 -8.09
N ASP A 151 -22.72 -9.16 -7.07
CA ASP A 151 -23.16 -9.16 -5.67
C ASP A 151 -23.98 -7.89 -5.37
N LYS A 152 -25.07 -8.04 -4.62
CA LYS A 152 -25.91 -6.89 -4.23
C LYS A 152 -25.15 -5.99 -3.28
N LEU A 153 -25.30 -4.68 -3.46
CA LEU A 153 -24.84 -3.70 -2.48
C LEU A 153 -25.64 -3.86 -1.17
N PRO A 154 -25.06 -3.52 0.00
CA PRO A 154 -25.80 -3.43 1.26
C PRO A 154 -27.08 -2.61 1.11
N GLU A 155 -28.17 -3.01 1.77
CA GLU A 155 -29.50 -2.38 1.61
C GLU A 155 -29.52 -0.88 2.00
N ASP A 156 -28.65 -0.51 2.92
CA ASP A 156 -28.43 0.83 3.45
C ASP A 156 -27.30 1.58 2.72
N PHE A 157 -26.86 1.09 1.56
CA PHE A 157 -25.89 1.77 0.71
C PHE A 157 -26.49 3.07 0.15
N LYS A 158 -26.27 4.17 0.86
CA LYS A 158 -26.70 5.53 0.46
C LYS A 158 -25.59 6.36 -0.19
N GLY A 159 -24.51 5.70 -0.63
CA GLY A 159 -23.37 6.30 -1.30
C GLY A 159 -22.05 6.00 -0.61
N GLY A 160 -21.02 6.79 -0.92
CA GLY A 160 -19.65 6.51 -0.53
C GLY A 160 -19.33 6.62 0.96
N ASN A 161 -20.26 6.93 1.87
CA ASN A 161 -19.95 7.04 3.31
C ASN A 161 -20.33 5.78 4.11
N GLY A 162 -20.81 4.74 3.43
CA GLY A 162 -21.35 3.55 4.06
C GLY A 162 -22.62 3.83 4.87
N PRO A 163 -23.08 2.85 5.66
CA PRO A 163 -24.26 2.99 6.50
C PRO A 163 -24.13 4.12 7.53
N GLU A 164 -25.21 4.89 7.71
CA GLU A 164 -25.27 5.99 8.69
C GLU A 164 -25.30 5.47 10.13
N ASP A 165 -25.98 4.34 10.36
CA ASP A 165 -26.16 3.78 11.70
C ASP A 165 -24.96 2.97 12.19
N LEU A 166 -24.00 2.69 11.31
CA LEU A 166 -22.73 2.06 11.65
C LEU A 166 -21.81 3.10 12.32
N ARG A 167 -21.80 3.09 13.65
CA ARG A 167 -21.09 4.08 14.49
C ARG A 167 -19.99 3.46 15.35
N ALA A 168 -20.18 2.25 15.87
CA ALA A 168 -19.19 1.61 16.73
C ALA A 168 -17.95 1.19 15.94
N LYS A 169 -16.75 1.40 16.53
CA LYS A 169 -15.48 1.03 15.88
C LYS A 169 -15.48 -0.44 15.45
N ALA A 170 -15.92 -1.33 16.33
CA ALA A 170 -15.95 -2.78 16.05
C ALA A 170 -16.80 -3.11 14.80
N ASP A 171 -17.99 -2.52 14.69
CA ASP A 171 -18.89 -2.78 13.56
C ASP A 171 -18.35 -2.16 12.26
N ILE A 172 -17.73 -0.98 12.33
CA ILE A 172 -17.07 -0.35 11.18
C ILE A 172 -15.88 -1.19 10.68
N VAL A 173 -15.04 -1.70 11.58
CA VAL A 173 -13.91 -2.57 11.22
C VAL A 173 -14.41 -3.91 10.68
N LYS A 174 -15.51 -4.45 11.20
CA LYS A 174 -16.13 -5.64 10.64
C LYS A 174 -16.61 -5.39 9.20
N PHE A 175 -17.32 -4.29 8.97
CA PHE A 175 -17.79 -3.91 7.64
C PHE A 175 -16.65 -3.74 6.64
N LEU A 176 -15.52 -3.19 7.07
CA LEU A 176 -14.29 -3.13 6.28
C LEU A 176 -13.72 -4.51 5.92
N LYS A 177 -13.64 -5.44 6.88
CA LYS A 177 -13.12 -6.79 6.63
C LYS A 177 -14.04 -7.57 5.68
N ASP A 178 -15.35 -7.45 5.89
CA ASP A 178 -16.35 -8.08 5.02
C ASP A 178 -16.26 -7.55 3.58
N SER A 179 -15.92 -6.26 3.40
CA SER A 179 -15.73 -5.69 2.06
C SER A 179 -14.48 -6.24 1.38
N PHE A 180 -13.35 -6.40 2.08
CA PHE A 180 -12.15 -7.01 1.49
C PHE A 180 -12.34 -8.49 1.12
N ALA A 181 -13.17 -9.22 1.85
CA ALA A 181 -13.54 -10.58 1.44
C ALA A 181 -14.23 -10.61 0.05
N LEU A 182 -15.03 -9.58 -0.27
CA LEU A 182 -15.60 -9.42 -1.62
C LEU A 182 -14.51 -9.10 -2.65
N ASP A 183 -13.56 -8.21 -2.33
CA ASP A 183 -12.45 -7.88 -3.22
C ASP A 183 -11.70 -9.14 -3.68
N HIS A 184 -11.32 -10.00 -2.72
CA HIS A 184 -10.64 -11.27 -2.97
C HIS A 184 -11.47 -12.20 -3.86
N LYS A 185 -12.76 -12.38 -3.54
CA LYS A 185 -13.69 -13.19 -4.34
C LYS A 185 -13.80 -12.66 -5.78
N ALA A 186 -13.88 -11.34 -5.94
CA ALA A 186 -14.04 -10.69 -7.23
C ALA A 186 -12.77 -10.79 -8.09
N ALA A 187 -11.60 -10.58 -7.50
CA ALA A 187 -10.31 -10.72 -8.16
C ALA A 187 -10.07 -12.15 -8.68
N ALA A 188 -10.54 -13.17 -7.95
CA ALA A 188 -10.48 -14.57 -8.38
C ALA A 188 -11.21 -14.85 -9.71
N THR A 189 -12.13 -13.97 -10.14
CA THR A 189 -12.84 -14.10 -11.42
C THR A 189 -12.03 -13.63 -12.62
N LEU A 190 -10.88 -12.98 -12.41
CA LEU A 190 -10.07 -12.40 -13.48
C LEU A 190 -9.22 -13.47 -14.19
N THR A 191 -9.31 -13.48 -15.52
CA THR A 191 -8.52 -14.36 -16.39
C THR A 191 -7.89 -13.54 -17.50
N THR A 192 -6.83 -14.06 -18.12
CA THR A 192 -6.23 -13.44 -19.30
C THR A 192 -7.22 -13.22 -20.45
N GLN A 193 -8.26 -14.05 -20.53
CA GLN A 193 -9.29 -14.03 -21.58
C GLN A 193 -10.35 -12.96 -21.32
N ASN A 194 -10.71 -12.70 -20.06
CA ASN A 194 -11.81 -11.80 -19.73
C ASN A 194 -11.35 -10.41 -19.25
N MET A 195 -10.08 -10.23 -18.88
CA MET A 195 -9.63 -9.03 -18.16
C MET A 195 -9.87 -7.71 -18.92
N LEU A 196 -9.86 -7.76 -20.26
CA LEU A 196 -10.11 -6.58 -21.12
C LEU A 196 -11.56 -6.46 -21.60
N GLN A 197 -12.41 -7.45 -21.29
CA GLN A 197 -13.83 -7.39 -21.61
C GLN A 197 -14.55 -6.49 -20.61
N THR A 198 -15.63 -5.85 -21.04
CA THR A 198 -16.53 -5.12 -20.16
C THR A 198 -17.14 -6.07 -19.13
N ALA A 199 -17.13 -5.67 -17.85
CA ALA A 199 -17.76 -6.48 -16.81
C ALA A 199 -19.29 -6.46 -16.95
N GLU A 200 -19.96 -7.57 -16.66
CA GLU A 200 -21.41 -7.72 -16.89
C GLU A 200 -22.25 -6.69 -16.13
N HIS A 201 -21.81 -6.33 -14.92
CA HIS A 201 -22.54 -5.43 -14.03
C HIS A 201 -21.92 -4.02 -13.98
N SER A 202 -21.10 -3.67 -14.97
CA SER A 202 -20.45 -2.36 -15.08
C SER A 202 -20.28 -1.95 -16.54
N LYS A 203 -19.91 -0.68 -16.77
CA LYS A 203 -19.58 -0.17 -18.11
C LYS A 203 -18.08 -0.18 -18.40
N SER A 204 -17.27 -0.64 -17.44
CA SER A 204 -15.81 -0.63 -17.53
C SER A 204 -15.22 -2.02 -17.78
N PRO A 205 -14.02 -2.11 -18.37
CA PRO A 205 -13.27 -3.36 -18.44
C PRO A 205 -13.00 -3.96 -17.05
N ARG A 206 -12.99 -5.29 -16.94
CA ARG A 206 -12.81 -6.00 -15.67
C ARG A 206 -11.51 -5.61 -14.96
N LEU A 207 -10.40 -5.55 -15.70
CA LEU A 207 -9.09 -5.18 -15.15
C LEU A 207 -9.07 -3.73 -14.66
N TYR A 208 -9.74 -2.82 -15.35
CA TYR A 208 -9.82 -1.41 -14.95
C TYR A 208 -10.51 -1.28 -13.59
N LEU A 209 -11.63 -1.97 -13.37
CA LEU A 209 -12.32 -1.94 -12.08
C LEU A 209 -11.41 -2.43 -10.96
N ALA A 210 -10.75 -3.58 -11.17
CA ALA A 210 -9.88 -4.18 -10.18
C ALA A 210 -8.69 -3.28 -9.82
N THR A 211 -7.98 -2.74 -10.81
CA THR A 211 -6.81 -1.89 -10.55
C THR A 211 -7.20 -0.53 -9.98
N PHE A 212 -8.32 0.04 -10.42
CA PHE A 212 -8.84 1.29 -9.87
C PHE A 212 -9.27 1.14 -8.40
N ALA A 213 -9.93 0.03 -8.05
CA ALA A 213 -10.35 -0.23 -6.68
C ALA A 213 -9.14 -0.37 -5.73
N VAL A 214 -8.11 -1.11 -6.14
CA VAL A 214 -6.85 -1.20 -5.40
C VAL A 214 -6.20 0.18 -5.24
N ALA A 215 -6.11 0.97 -6.32
CA ALA A 215 -5.51 2.30 -6.28
C ALA A 215 -6.29 3.27 -5.37
N HIS A 216 -7.63 3.21 -5.40
CA HIS A 216 -8.50 3.97 -4.52
C HIS A 216 -8.23 3.63 -3.04
N ALA A 217 -8.12 2.35 -2.70
CA ALA A 217 -7.78 1.92 -1.34
C ALA A 217 -6.41 2.47 -0.89
N PHE A 218 -5.37 2.40 -1.73
CA PHE A 218 -4.06 3.00 -1.43
C PHE A 218 -4.12 4.52 -1.21
N ASN A 219 -4.91 5.24 -2.00
CA ASN A 219 -5.12 6.68 -1.81
C ASN A 219 -5.71 6.99 -0.42
N HIS A 220 -6.68 6.19 0.04
CA HIS A 220 -7.27 6.36 1.37
C HIS A 220 -6.33 5.91 2.50
N TYR A 221 -5.56 4.85 2.30
CA TYR A 221 -4.55 4.43 3.28
C TYR A 221 -3.53 5.53 3.57
N GLY A 222 -3.03 6.23 2.53
CA GLY A 222 -2.13 7.37 2.71
C GLY A 222 -2.75 8.47 3.60
N GLN A 223 -4.04 8.75 3.43
CA GLN A 223 -4.74 9.69 4.31
C GLN A 223 -4.88 9.15 5.75
N MET A 224 -5.22 7.87 5.92
CA MET A 224 -5.36 7.24 7.24
C MET A 224 -4.04 7.24 8.02
N VAL A 225 -2.90 7.09 7.35
CA VAL A 225 -1.57 7.20 7.94
C VAL A 225 -1.36 8.56 8.60
N GLU A 226 -1.71 9.65 7.92
CA GLU A 226 -1.58 11.00 8.47
C GLU A 226 -2.47 11.19 9.70
N TYR A 227 -3.67 10.60 9.73
CA TYR A 227 -4.57 10.71 10.87
C TYR A 227 -4.00 10.01 12.11
N LEU A 228 -3.37 8.84 11.92
CA LEU A 228 -2.66 8.16 13.01
C LEU A 228 -1.53 9.04 13.54
N ARG A 229 -0.73 9.63 12.66
CA ARG A 229 0.39 10.51 13.03
C ARG A 229 -0.07 11.76 13.78
N MET A 230 -1.12 12.43 13.30
CA MET A 230 -1.75 13.57 13.99
C MET A 230 -2.26 13.21 15.39
N ASN A 231 -2.56 11.92 15.63
CA ASN A 231 -2.99 11.41 16.93
C ASN A 231 -1.86 10.80 17.78
N GLY A 232 -0.59 10.98 17.37
CA GLY A 232 0.59 10.48 18.07
C GLY A 232 0.82 8.98 17.93
N ILE A 233 0.18 8.32 16.95
CA ILE A 233 0.25 6.87 16.76
C ILE A 233 1.20 6.58 15.59
N VAL A 234 2.19 5.73 15.84
CA VAL A 234 3.04 5.20 14.76
C VAL A 234 2.23 4.18 13.95
N PRO A 235 1.99 4.41 12.64
CA PRO A 235 1.30 3.48 11.77
C PRO A 235 1.93 2.09 11.83
N PRO A 236 1.13 1.01 11.96
CA PRO A 236 1.65 -0.35 12.09
C PRO A 236 2.69 -0.74 11.04
N ALA A 237 2.44 -0.43 9.76
CA ALA A 237 3.35 -0.73 8.67
C ALA A 237 4.71 0.00 8.75
N SER A 238 4.82 1.07 9.55
CA SER A 238 6.06 1.84 9.74
C SER A 238 6.86 1.43 10.98
N ARG A 239 6.44 0.38 11.71
CA ARG A 239 7.10 -0.04 12.96
C ARG A 239 8.33 -0.92 12.73
N ALA A 240 8.38 -1.63 11.60
CA ALA A 240 9.59 -2.33 11.19
C ALA A 240 10.67 -1.29 10.84
N LYS A 241 11.93 -1.59 11.14
CA LYS A 241 13.06 -0.80 10.64
C LYS A 241 13.05 -0.92 9.11
N SER A 242 13.18 0.20 8.42
CA SER A 242 13.47 0.20 6.99
C SER A 242 14.84 -0.44 6.78
N ASP A 243 14.90 -1.47 5.94
CA ASP A 243 16.16 -2.04 5.43
C ASP A 243 16.98 -0.99 4.65
#